data_AF-A0A516PZI9-F1
#
_entry.id   AF-A0A516PZI9-F1
#
_cell.length_a   1.000
_cell.length_b   1.000
_cell.length_c   1.000
_cell.angle_alpha   90.00
_cell.angle_beta   90.00
_cell.angle_gamma   90.00
#
_symmetry.space_group_name_H-M   'P 1'
#
loop_
_entity.id
_entity.type
_entity.pdbx_description
1 polymer ?
#
loop_
_entity_poly.entity_id
_entity_poly.type
_entity_poly.pdbx_seq_one_letter_code
_entity_poly.pdbx_strand_id
1 'polypeptide(L)' 'MKTEIIQVREVPATEVAVLRQRAAERGVSLSQYLRELIHDQVSRPSMTEVIGRISSRDRVEVHGDEIRASIDDGRR' A
#
# COMPACT_ATOMS: atom_id res chain seq x y z
N MET A 1 -19.33 -3.22 -3.15
CA MET A 1 -18.43 -2.95 -2.00
C MET A 1 -19.19 -2.11 -1.00
N LYS A 2 -19.08 -2.39 0.30
CA LYS A 2 -19.69 -1.57 1.36
C LYS A 2 -18.88 -0.29 1.53
N THR A 3 -19.53 0.87 1.61
CA THR A 3 -18.89 2.15 1.90
C THR A 3 -19.30 2.64 3.30
N GLU A 4 -18.40 3.36 3.96
CA GLU A 4 -18.58 3.92 5.30
C GLU A 4 -18.26 5.43 5.22
N ILE A 5 -18.98 6.26 5.98
CA ILE A 5 -18.70 7.69 6.08
C ILE A 5 -17.77 7.93 7.27
N ILE A 6 -16.63 8.57 7.01
CA ILE A 6 -15.62 8.88 8.03
C ILE A 6 -15.60 10.38 8.29
N GLN A 7 -15.70 10.78 9.56
CA GLN A 7 -15.50 12.16 10.00
C GLN A 7 -14.19 12.25 10.79
N VAL A 8 -13.27 13.08 10.32
CA VAL A 8 -12.01 13.39 11.04
C VAL A 8 -12.19 14.73 11.77
N ARG A 9 -11.95 14.74 13.07
CA ARG A 9 -12.12 15.93 13.93
C ARG A 9 -10.76 16.55 14.28
N GLU A 10 -10.81 17.83 14.65
CA GLU A 10 -9.65 18.55 15.19
C GLU A 10 -8.42 18.60 14.25
N VAL A 11 -8.65 18.59 12.93
CA VAL A 11 -7.57 18.74 11.95
C VAL A 11 -7.12 20.20 11.92
N PRO A 12 -5.81 20.48 12.10
CA PRO A 12 -5.29 21.84 12.02
C PRO A 12 -5.64 22.51 10.69
N ALA A 13 -6.13 23.75 10.75
CA ALA A 13 -6.57 24.48 9.55
C ALA A 13 -5.43 24.66 8.53
N THR A 14 -4.19 24.78 9.01
CA THR A 14 -2.98 24.85 8.20
C THR A 14 -2.75 23.59 7.37
N GLU A 15 -2.96 22.40 7.96
CA GLU A 15 -2.85 21.13 7.25
C GLU A 15 -3.98 20.97 6.22
N VAL A 16 -5.21 21.35 6.57
CA VAL A 16 -6.34 21.34 5.63
C VAL A 16 -6.06 22.25 4.43
N ALA A 17 -5.43 23.40 4.63
CA ALA A 17 -5.06 24.30 3.55
C ALA A 17 -4.06 23.65 2.57
N VAL A 18 -3.02 22.98 3.11
CA VAL A 18 -2.05 22.23 2.30
C VAL A 18 -2.74 21.12 1.50
N LEU A 19 -3.65 20.37 2.12
CA LEU A 19 -4.38 19.30 1.44
C LEU A 19 -5.32 19.84 0.35
N ARG A 20 -5.98 20.97 0.59
CA ARG A 20 -6.82 21.65 -0.42
C ARG A 20 -5.98 22.12 -1.61
N GLN A 21 -4.82 22.70 -1.37
CA GLN A 21 -3.91 23.12 -2.42
C GLN A 21 -3.51 21.93 -3.29
N ARG A 22 -3.08 20.81 -2.68
CA ARG A 22 -2.70 19.59 -3.40
C ARG A 22 -3.86 18.98 -4.19
N ALA A 23 -5.08 19.03 -3.64
CA ALA A 23 -6.28 18.59 -4.35
C ALA A 23 -6.57 19.48 -5.58
N ALA A 24 -6.43 20.80 -5.43
CA ALA A 24 -6.60 21.75 -6.53
C ALA A 24 -5.54 21.57 -7.62
N GLU A 25 -4.28 21.34 -7.27
CA GLU A 25 -3.18 21.03 -8.21
C GLU A 25 -3.48 19.77 -9.04
N ARG A 26 -4.23 18.82 -8.47
CA ARG A 26 -4.67 17.59 -9.15
C ARG A 26 -6.03 17.73 -9.86
N GLY A 27 -6.69 18.89 -9.77
CA GLY A 27 -8.00 19.13 -10.38
C GLY A 27 -9.14 18.33 -9.76
N VAL A 28 -9.00 17.90 -8.50
CA VAL A 28 -10.00 17.06 -7.79
C VAL A 28 -10.52 17.75 -6.54
N SER A 29 -11.69 17.33 -6.07
CA SER A 29 -12.21 17.79 -4.78
C SER A 29 -11.35 17.28 -3.61
N LEU A 30 -11.34 18.01 -2.48
CA LEU A 30 -10.63 17.57 -1.27
C LEU A 30 -11.11 16.18 -0.80
N SER A 31 -12.42 15.92 -0.85
CA SER A 31 -12.97 14.61 -0.45
C SER A 31 -12.49 13.47 -1.33
N GLN A 32 -12.37 13.70 -2.64
CA GLN A 32 -11.81 12.72 -3.56
C GLN A 32 -10.32 12.49 -3.28
N TYR A 33 -9.54 13.57 -3.13
CA TYR A 33 -8.12 13.51 -2.80
C TYR A 33 -7.85 12.71 -1.52
N LEU A 34 -8.63 12.95 -0.46
CA LEU A 34 -8.51 12.20 0.79
C LEU A 34 -8.88 10.72 0.64
N ARG A 35 -9.93 10.41 -0.13
CA ARG A 35 -10.31 9.02 -0.41
C ARG A 35 -9.20 8.27 -1.16
N GLU A 36 -8.57 8.93 -2.14
CA GLU A 36 -7.42 8.38 -2.86
C GLU A 36 -6.24 8.17 -1.92
N LEU A 37 -5.92 9.12 -1.04
CA LEU A 37 -4.87 8.95 -0.04
C LEU A 37 -5.13 7.79 0.92
N ILE A 38 -6.38 7.62 1.38
CA ILE A 38 -6.77 6.48 2.22
C ILE A 38 -6.57 5.17 1.43
N HIS A 39 -7.02 5.14 0.18
CA HIS A 39 -6.87 3.98 -0.69
C HIS A 39 -5.40 3.62 -0.94
N ASP A 40 -4.56 4.60 -1.26
CA ASP A 40 -3.14 4.41 -1.49
C ASP A 40 -2.43 3.87 -0.24
N GLN A 41 -2.83 4.36 0.94
CA GLN A 41 -2.29 3.86 2.20
C GLN A 41 -2.65 2.40 2.47
N VAL A 42 -3.91 2.01 2.27
CA VAL A 42 -4.34 0.62 2.52
C VAL A 42 -3.94 -0.34 1.40
N SER A 43 -3.66 0.16 0.20
CA SER A 43 -3.28 -0.68 -0.95
C SER A 43 -1.89 -1.30 -0.80
N ARG A 44 -1.07 -0.78 0.12
CA ARG A 44 0.27 -1.31 0.38
C ARG A 44 0.29 -1.94 1.78
N PRO A 45 0.72 -3.21 1.91
CA PRO A 45 0.90 -3.79 3.23
C PRO A 45 1.98 -3.01 3.97
N SER A 46 1.74 -2.70 5.24
CA SER A 46 2.75 -2.13 6.11
C SER A 46 3.93 -3.08 6.24
N MET A 47 5.11 -2.54 6.55
CA MET A 47 6.31 -3.36 6.79
C MET A 47 6.08 -4.42 7.87
N THR A 48 5.33 -4.07 8.92
CA THR A 48 4.96 -4.99 10.00
C THR A 48 4.09 -6.14 9.48
N GLU A 49 3.10 -5.86 8.63
CA GLU A 49 2.27 -6.90 8.02
C GLU A 49 3.08 -7.78 7.06
N VAL A 50 4.03 -7.19 6.31
CA VAL A 50 4.95 -7.94 5.45
C VAL A 50 5.83 -8.87 6.28
N ILE A 51 6.43 -8.39 7.37
CA ILE A 51 7.26 -9.22 8.26
C ILE A 51 6.42 -10.33 8.89
N GLY A 52 5.24 -10.02 9.41
CA GLY A 52 4.32 -11.02 9.94
C GLY A 52 3.97 -12.09 8.92
N ARG A 53 3.72 -11.69 7.67
CA ARG A 53 3.47 -12.62 6.56
C ARG A 53 4.68 -13.46 6.18
N ILE A 54 5.90 -12.91 6.28
CA ILE A 54 7.13 -13.68 6.04
C ILE A 54 7.30 -14.72 7.16
N SER A 55 7.13 -14.30 8.41
CA SER A 55 7.24 -15.20 9.58
C SER A 55 6.17 -16.29 9.61
N SER A 56 4.99 -16.04 9.04
CA SER A 56 3.90 -17.03 8.98
C SER A 56 4.00 -18.00 7.81
N ARG A 57 4.97 -17.83 6.89
CA ARG A 57 5.15 -18.75 5.75
C ARG A 57 6.01 -19.93 6.19
N ASP A 58 5.62 -21.12 5.75
CA ASP A 58 6.47 -22.29 5.87
C ASP A 58 7.78 -22.06 5.12
N ARG A 59 8.87 -22.54 5.71
CA ARG A 59 10.18 -22.48 5.07
C ARG A 59 10.13 -23.34 3.82
N VAL A 60 10.47 -22.74 2.68
CA VAL A 60 10.70 -23.52 1.46
C VAL A 60 12.05 -24.21 1.61
N GLU A 61 12.04 -25.54 1.69
CA GLU A 61 13.27 -26.33 1.57
C GLU A 61 13.62 -26.43 0.08
N VAL A 62 14.69 -25.74 -0.31
CA VAL A 62 15.18 -25.76 -1.68
C VAL A 62 16.54 -26.44 -1.68
N HIS A 63 16.69 -27.47 -2.50
CA HIS A 63 17.96 -28.17 -2.67
C HIS A 63 18.80 -27.51 -3.77
N GLY A 64 20.12 -27.51 -3.60
CA GLY A 64 21.04 -26.80 -4.50
C GLY A 64 20.93 -27.25 -5.97
N ASP A 65 20.56 -28.51 -6.21
CA ASP A 65 20.40 -29.05 -7.56
C ASP A 65 19.12 -28.55 -8.24
N GLU A 66 18.05 -28.29 -7.50
CA GLU A 66 16.80 -27.70 -8.00
C GLU A 66 16.99 -26.24 -8.43
N ILE A 67 17.80 -25.49 -7.68
CA ILE A 67 18.17 -24.11 -8.02
C ILE A 67 18.93 -24.08 -9.34
N ARG A 68 19.91 -24.98 -9.52
CA ARG A 68 20.68 -25.06 -10.78
C ARG A 68 19.77 -25.43 -11.96
N ALA A 69 18.86 -26.38 -11.77
CA ALA A 69 17.90 -26.78 -12.81
C ALA A 69 16.99 -25.62 -13.25
N SER A 70 16.46 -24.80 -12.32
CA SER A 70 15.64 -23.63 -12.68
C SER A 70 16.42 -22.52 -13.40
N ILE A 71 17.70 -22.33 -13.09
CA ILE A 71 18.55 -21.34 -13.77
C ILE A 71 18.82 -21.76 -15.23
N ASP A 72 19.06 -23.05 -15.45
CA ASP A 72 19.28 -23.59 -16.79
C ASP A 72 18.00 -23.57 -17.64
N ASP A 73 16.83 -23.79 -17.03
CA ASP A 73 15.52 -23.74 -17.70
C ASP A 73 15.14 -22.31 -18.13
N GLY A 74 15.37 -21.31 -17.27
CA GLY A 74 15.11 -19.90 -17.60
C GLY A 74 16.05 -19.27 -18.64
N ARG A 75 17.10 -19.99 -19.06
CA ARG A 75 18.05 -19.57 -20.11
C ARG A 75 17.68 -20.11 -21.50
N ARG A 76 16.69 -21.00 -21.61
CA ARG A 76 16.21 -21.55 -22.89
C ARG A 76 15.17 -20.68 -23.57
#